data_AF-A0A2A2Y833-F1
#
_entry.id   AF-A0A2A2Y833-F1
#
_cell.length_a   1.000
_cell.length_b   1.000
_cell.length_c   1.000
_cell.angle_alpha   90.00
_cell.angle_beta   90.00
_cell.angle_gamma   90.00
#
_symmetry.space_group_name_H-M   'P 1'
#
loop_
_entity.id
_entity.type
_entity.pdbx_description
1 polymer ?
#
loop_
_entity_poly.entity_id
_entity_poly.type
_entity_poly.pdbx_seq_one_letter_code
_entity_poly.pdbx_strand_id
1 'polypeptide(L)'
;MSDAQPRPAGNGISDLEVKDGQIIFDSVWSSLEREIGREKLAFPREIFWLNGAPGAGKGTNTAFILQYRDYAADPIVVSDLLSSPEAKKRIDAGMLVGDREVVEILFRKLLAEEYVSGAIVDGFPRSMVQVECLKHLFTKLNDLRTEFRGSTGVRFPKPHFHILVLFVDENESVRRQLKRGQEAIAQNEKAAREGGPLAEVRKTDLTADAARNRYRVFKERTYEPLQSLRDIFHYHFINAQGSLAEVQARIIKELQYQSSLELSEDTYDLISPIPLASQIVQHARQDLVRRLDDYAERNAETFRQVIELIQDKFLPIIKAHAISGQAHVNIETLVFDDPLAISMFIDIFSERGFHAVVDQHRIEIPETIVAGTGKVITRVKKVWRVSIRFEGSEIRRGGA
;
A
#
# COMPACT_ATOMS: atom_id res chain seq x y z
N MET A 1 -1.70 -63.48 12.47
CA MET A 1 -2.15 -62.28 11.73
C MET A 1 -2.04 -61.10 12.67
N SER A 2 -0.98 -60.31 12.51
CA SER A 2 -0.80 -59.01 13.16
C SER A 2 -0.20 -58.12 12.07
N ASP A 3 -1.01 -57.16 11.64
CA ASP A 3 -0.71 -56.20 10.58
C ASP A 3 0.42 -55.27 11.01
N ALA A 4 1.49 -55.23 10.22
CA ALA A 4 2.44 -54.14 10.20
C ALA A 4 2.21 -53.35 8.91
N GLN A 5 1.48 -52.23 9.01
CA GLN A 5 1.43 -51.25 7.93
C GLN A 5 2.79 -50.53 7.82
N PRO A 6 3.28 -50.26 6.59
CA PRO A 6 4.55 -49.56 6.40
C PRO A 6 4.39 -48.06 6.71
N ARG A 7 5.36 -47.51 7.47
CA ARG A 7 5.46 -46.07 7.75
C ARG A 7 5.72 -45.29 6.44
N PRO A 8 5.12 -44.09 6.25
CA PRO A 8 5.37 -43.29 5.05
C PRO A 8 6.80 -42.74 5.06
N ALA A 9 7.53 -42.97 3.97
CA ALA A 9 8.80 -42.33 3.70
C ALA A 9 8.53 -40.92 3.16
N GLY A 10 8.74 -39.89 3.99
CA GLY A 10 8.50 -38.51 3.55
C GLY A 10 8.85 -37.48 4.63
N ASN A 11 10.15 -37.34 4.94
CA ASN A 11 10.70 -36.21 5.71
C ASN A 11 12.16 -35.87 5.35
N GLY A 12 12.90 -36.78 4.69
CA GLY A 12 14.33 -36.58 4.44
C GLY A 12 14.68 -35.53 3.37
N ILE A 13 13.78 -35.23 2.42
CA ILE A 13 14.05 -34.26 1.33
C ILE A 13 13.92 -32.82 1.83
N SER A 14 12.90 -32.52 2.64
CA SER A 14 12.68 -31.20 3.26
C SER A 14 13.83 -30.81 4.19
N ASP A 15 14.30 -31.75 5.02
CA ASP A 15 15.40 -31.51 5.95
C ASP A 15 16.75 -31.22 5.25
N LEU A 16 16.96 -31.78 4.05
CA LEU A 16 18.13 -31.50 3.23
C LEU A 16 18.05 -30.11 2.60
N GLU A 17 16.91 -29.74 2.02
CA GLU A 17 16.72 -28.40 1.43
C GLU A 17 16.83 -27.28 2.47
N VAL A 18 16.38 -27.53 3.71
CA VAL A 18 16.56 -26.59 4.83
C VAL A 18 18.03 -26.40 5.17
N LYS A 19 18.79 -27.49 5.28
CA LYS A 19 20.23 -27.43 5.54
C LYS A 19 20.98 -26.72 4.40
N ASP A 20 20.63 -27.02 3.16
CA ASP A 20 21.22 -26.39 1.99
C ASP A 20 20.90 -24.88 1.97
N GLY A 21 19.67 -24.49 2.32
CA GLY A 21 19.26 -23.09 2.49
C GLY A 21 20.10 -22.33 3.51
N GLN A 22 20.30 -22.90 4.70
CA GLN A 22 21.15 -22.30 5.74
C GLN A 22 22.60 -22.15 5.27
N ILE A 23 23.20 -23.21 4.68
CA ILE A 23 24.60 -23.19 4.21
C ILE A 23 24.79 -22.11 3.13
N ILE A 24 23.86 -22.05 2.18
CA ILE A 24 23.88 -21.04 1.11
C ILE A 24 23.76 -19.64 1.70
N PHE A 25 22.78 -19.42 2.59
CA PHE A 25 22.58 -18.14 3.22
C PHE A 25 23.83 -17.68 3.99
N ASP A 26 24.39 -18.53 4.85
CA ASP A 26 25.57 -18.20 5.66
C ASP A 26 26.79 -17.87 4.79
N SER A 27 26.97 -18.62 3.69
CA SER A 27 28.03 -18.34 2.72
C SER A 27 27.88 -16.96 2.08
N VAL A 28 26.68 -16.63 1.60
CA VAL A 28 26.39 -15.33 0.97
C VAL A 28 26.51 -14.21 1.99
N TRP A 29 25.90 -14.36 3.17
CA TRP A 29 25.92 -13.37 4.24
C TRP A 29 27.35 -13.05 4.69
N SER A 30 28.17 -14.07 4.92
CA SER A 30 29.59 -13.89 5.29
C SER A 30 30.38 -13.18 4.19
N SER A 31 30.06 -13.43 2.92
CA SER A 31 30.67 -12.73 1.79
C SER A 31 30.33 -11.24 1.80
N LEU A 32 29.04 -10.90 2.00
CA LEU A 32 28.55 -9.54 2.09
C LEU A 32 29.15 -8.79 3.28
N GLU A 33 29.15 -9.40 4.47
CA GLU A 33 29.73 -8.80 5.68
C GLU A 33 31.22 -8.48 5.51
N ARG A 34 31.98 -9.39 4.91
CA ARG A 34 33.43 -9.20 4.68
C ARG A 34 33.70 -8.05 3.70
N GLU A 35 32.87 -7.88 2.68
CA GLU A 35 33.09 -6.90 1.61
C GLU A 35 32.53 -5.52 1.94
N ILE A 36 31.31 -5.46 2.47
CA ILE A 36 30.57 -4.22 2.68
C ILE A 36 30.73 -3.72 4.11
N GLY A 37 30.91 -4.64 5.07
CA GLY A 37 30.93 -4.34 6.49
C GLY A 37 29.54 -4.44 7.13
N ARG A 38 29.48 -5.01 8.33
CA ARG A 38 28.24 -5.33 9.06
C ARG A 38 27.35 -4.11 9.31
N GLU A 39 27.93 -2.97 9.68
CA GLU A 39 27.19 -1.71 9.90
C GLU A 39 26.56 -1.09 8.63
N LYS A 40 27.01 -1.53 7.44
CA LYS A 40 26.57 -1.00 6.13
C LYS A 40 25.63 -1.94 5.38
N LEU A 41 25.24 -3.07 5.98
CA LEU A 41 24.25 -4.00 5.40
C LEU A 41 22.81 -3.48 5.57
N ALA A 42 22.57 -2.26 5.10
CA ALA A 42 21.29 -1.58 5.19
C ALA A 42 20.36 -2.05 4.05
N PHE A 43 19.59 -3.10 4.33
CA PHE A 43 18.53 -3.56 3.43
C PHE A 43 17.30 -2.62 3.47
N PRO A 44 16.44 -2.65 2.43
CA PRO A 44 15.21 -1.86 2.38
C PRO A 44 14.32 -2.12 3.58
N ARG A 45 13.62 -1.09 4.05
CA ARG A 45 12.64 -1.23 5.14
C ARG A 45 11.49 -2.17 4.76
N GLU A 46 11.01 -2.06 3.53
CA GLU A 46 9.86 -2.80 3.02
C GLU A 46 10.24 -3.51 1.72
N ILE A 47 9.94 -4.81 1.62
CA ILE A 47 10.21 -5.60 0.42
C ILE A 47 8.96 -6.38 0.01
N PHE A 48 8.51 -6.14 -1.22
CA PHE A 48 7.46 -6.92 -1.89
C PHE A 48 8.09 -8.05 -2.69
N TRP A 49 7.85 -9.29 -2.30
CA TRP A 49 8.26 -10.50 -2.99
C TRP A 49 7.14 -10.95 -3.93
N LEU A 50 7.13 -10.38 -5.14
CA LEU A 50 6.08 -10.62 -6.12
C LEU A 50 6.31 -11.94 -6.85
N ASN A 51 5.35 -12.83 -6.66
CA ASN A 51 5.29 -14.17 -7.20
C ASN A 51 3.96 -14.40 -7.92
N GLY A 52 3.87 -15.51 -8.65
CA GLY A 52 2.66 -15.84 -9.37
C GLY A 52 2.89 -16.77 -10.54
N ALA A 53 1.81 -17.40 -10.97
CA ALA A 53 1.85 -18.37 -12.05
C ALA A 53 2.37 -17.75 -13.36
N PRO A 54 2.94 -18.56 -14.28
CA PRO A 54 3.17 -18.12 -15.64
C PRO A 54 1.87 -17.53 -16.23
N GLY A 55 1.94 -16.37 -16.89
CA GLY A 55 0.74 -15.72 -17.44
C GLY A 55 -0.14 -14.96 -16.42
N ALA A 56 0.21 -14.93 -15.13
CA ALA A 56 -0.56 -14.18 -14.11
C ALA A 56 -0.45 -12.64 -14.24
N GLY A 57 0.39 -12.13 -15.14
CA GLY A 57 0.55 -10.68 -15.35
C GLY A 57 1.51 -9.98 -14.38
N LYS A 58 2.52 -10.69 -13.85
CA LYS A 58 3.52 -10.12 -12.93
C LYS A 58 4.20 -8.85 -13.48
N GLY A 59 4.79 -8.93 -14.68
CA GLY A 59 5.48 -7.78 -15.27
C GLY A 59 4.59 -6.54 -15.41
N THR A 60 3.32 -6.73 -15.79
CA THR A 60 2.35 -5.62 -15.89
C THR A 60 1.97 -5.05 -14.52
N ASN A 61 1.77 -5.91 -13.52
CA ASN A 61 1.35 -5.47 -12.19
C ASN A 61 2.53 -4.97 -11.33
N THR A 62 3.77 -5.33 -11.64
CA THR A 62 4.96 -4.87 -10.93
C THR A 62 5.08 -3.35 -10.99
N ALA A 63 5.02 -2.79 -12.21
CA ALA A 63 5.07 -1.34 -12.42
C ALA A 63 3.90 -0.63 -11.73
N PHE A 64 2.72 -1.24 -11.73
CA PHE A 64 1.55 -0.71 -11.03
C PHE A 64 1.73 -0.67 -9.52
N ILE A 65 2.26 -1.74 -8.90
CA ILE A 65 2.49 -1.77 -7.46
C ILE A 65 3.57 -0.75 -7.06
N LEU A 66 4.62 -0.60 -7.86
CA LEU A 66 5.65 0.44 -7.65
C LEU A 66 5.04 1.84 -7.61
N GLN A 67 4.24 2.18 -8.63
CA GLN A 67 3.55 3.48 -8.71
C GLN A 67 2.58 3.67 -7.54
N TYR A 68 1.86 2.62 -7.15
CA TYR A 68 0.91 2.67 -6.04
C TYR A 68 1.59 2.86 -4.68
N ARG A 69 2.80 2.33 -4.51
CA ARG A 69 3.62 2.47 -3.29
C ARG A 69 4.53 3.69 -3.29
N ASP A 70 4.53 4.48 -4.37
CA ASP A 70 5.38 5.67 -4.54
C ASP A 70 6.89 5.35 -4.40
N TYR A 71 7.30 4.19 -4.92
CA TYR A 71 8.71 3.81 -4.94
C TYR A 71 9.40 4.38 -6.17
N ALA A 72 10.49 5.12 -5.94
CA ALA A 72 11.28 5.74 -7.02
C ALA A 72 12.18 4.75 -7.77
N ALA A 73 12.49 3.59 -7.18
CA ALA A 73 13.42 2.61 -7.76
C ALA A 73 12.73 1.64 -8.73
N ASP A 74 13.47 1.24 -9.75
CA ASP A 74 13.05 0.22 -10.71
C ASP A 74 12.90 -1.16 -10.03
N PRO A 75 11.97 -2.01 -10.51
CA PRO A 75 11.75 -3.31 -9.90
C PRO A 75 12.96 -4.23 -10.10
N ILE A 76 13.24 -5.06 -9.11
CA ILE A 76 14.28 -6.06 -9.19
C ILE A 76 13.69 -7.32 -9.84
N VAL A 77 13.89 -7.46 -11.15
CA VAL A 77 13.47 -8.65 -11.90
C VAL A 77 14.61 -9.68 -11.90
N VAL A 78 14.42 -10.81 -11.22
CA VAL A 78 15.50 -11.80 -11.01
C VAL A 78 16.04 -12.39 -12.32
N SER A 79 15.20 -12.57 -13.34
CA SER A 79 15.66 -13.05 -14.65
C SER A 79 16.62 -12.09 -15.33
N ASP A 80 16.48 -10.79 -15.08
CA ASP A 80 17.26 -9.75 -15.73
C ASP A 80 18.64 -9.65 -15.06
N LEU A 81 18.67 -9.81 -13.73
CA LEU A 81 19.91 -9.94 -12.96
C LEU A 81 20.79 -11.09 -13.50
N LEU A 82 20.19 -12.25 -13.76
CA LEU A 82 20.90 -13.42 -14.30
C LEU A 82 21.32 -13.28 -15.76
N SER A 83 20.69 -12.37 -16.50
CA SER A 83 20.98 -12.12 -17.92
C SER A 83 22.05 -11.06 -18.15
N SER A 84 22.48 -10.37 -17.09
CA SER A 84 23.52 -9.33 -17.12
C SER A 84 24.87 -9.88 -17.61
N PRO A 85 25.70 -9.07 -18.29
CA PRO A 85 27.04 -9.47 -18.70
C PRO A 85 27.92 -9.95 -17.54
N GLU A 86 27.77 -9.33 -16.37
CA GLU A 86 28.49 -9.67 -15.14
C GLU A 86 28.06 -11.03 -14.60
N ALA A 87 26.75 -11.30 -14.56
CA ALA A 87 26.23 -12.62 -14.18
C ALA A 87 26.68 -13.68 -15.18
N LYS A 88 26.58 -13.41 -16.49
CA LYS A 88 27.04 -14.34 -17.53
C LYS A 88 28.53 -14.67 -17.40
N LYS A 89 29.41 -13.70 -17.14
CA LYS A 89 30.84 -13.96 -16.89
C LYS A 89 31.07 -14.88 -15.69
N ARG A 90 30.29 -14.73 -14.61
CA ARG A 90 30.36 -15.60 -13.43
C ARG A 90 29.84 -17.00 -13.71
N ILE A 91 28.78 -17.12 -14.52
CA ILE A 91 28.20 -18.39 -14.96
C ILE A 91 29.15 -19.13 -15.92
N ASP A 92 29.71 -18.41 -16.90
CA ASP A 92 30.64 -18.93 -17.91
C ASP A 92 31.97 -19.40 -17.30
N ALA A 93 32.34 -18.90 -16.11
CA ALA A 93 33.47 -19.40 -15.33
C ALA A 93 33.26 -20.81 -14.72
N GLY A 94 32.17 -21.49 -15.09
CA GLY A 94 31.86 -22.87 -14.68
C GLY A 94 31.00 -22.96 -13.41
N MET A 95 30.46 -21.85 -12.91
CA MET A 95 29.52 -21.86 -11.80
C MET A 95 28.10 -22.13 -12.33
N LEU A 96 27.51 -23.26 -11.95
CA LEU A 96 26.10 -23.55 -12.21
C LEU A 96 25.23 -22.42 -11.63
N VAL A 97 24.22 -21.95 -12.39
CA VAL A 97 23.18 -21.03 -11.89
C VAL A 97 22.31 -21.77 -10.87
N GLY A 98 22.80 -21.88 -9.65
CA GLY A 98 22.11 -22.44 -8.50
C GLY A 98 21.52 -21.36 -7.61
N ASP A 99 20.81 -21.78 -6.57
CA ASP A 99 20.16 -20.87 -5.62
C ASP A 99 21.14 -19.90 -4.95
N ARG A 100 22.40 -20.33 -4.73
CA ARG A 100 23.46 -19.47 -4.18
C ARG A 100 23.74 -18.21 -5.00
N GLU A 101 23.93 -18.35 -6.31
CA GLU A 101 24.25 -17.19 -7.16
C GLU A 101 23.04 -16.25 -7.27
N VAL A 102 21.83 -16.80 -7.36
CA VAL A 102 20.59 -16.02 -7.37
C VAL A 102 20.46 -15.20 -6.09
N VAL A 103 20.65 -15.83 -4.93
CA VAL A 103 20.58 -15.18 -3.61
C VAL A 103 21.66 -14.11 -3.48
N GLU A 104 22.90 -14.40 -3.88
CA GLU A 104 24.00 -13.43 -3.79
C GLU A 104 23.76 -12.19 -4.65
N ILE A 105 23.43 -12.35 -5.94
CA ILE A 105 23.21 -11.20 -6.83
C ILE A 105 22.01 -10.38 -6.35
N LEU A 106 20.94 -11.05 -5.91
CA LEU A 106 19.75 -10.38 -5.41
C LEU A 106 20.02 -9.58 -4.13
N PHE A 107 20.69 -10.17 -3.14
CA PHE A 107 20.99 -9.48 -1.88
C PHE A 107 21.91 -8.29 -2.11
N ARG A 108 22.89 -8.41 -3.00
CA ARG A 108 23.74 -7.28 -3.41
C ARG A 108 22.94 -6.16 -4.05
N LYS A 109 21.99 -6.49 -4.94
CA LYS A 109 21.15 -5.49 -5.60
C LYS A 109 20.25 -4.77 -4.59
N LEU A 110 19.69 -5.49 -3.61
CA LEU A 110 18.87 -4.90 -2.55
C LEU A 110 19.62 -3.91 -1.65
N LEU A 111 20.95 -4.01 -1.57
CA LEU A 111 21.79 -3.08 -0.79
C LEU A 111 22.10 -1.77 -1.52
N ALA A 112 21.66 -1.58 -2.76
CA ALA A 112 21.85 -0.33 -3.47
C ALA A 112 21.00 0.80 -2.85
N GLU A 113 21.56 2.02 -2.80
CA GLU A 113 20.95 3.18 -2.13
C GLU A 113 19.55 3.54 -2.66
N GLU A 114 19.29 3.25 -3.93
CA GLU A 114 17.99 3.47 -4.57
C GLU A 114 16.84 2.68 -3.91
N TYR A 115 17.14 1.55 -3.25
CA TYR A 115 16.13 0.68 -2.64
C TYR A 115 15.85 0.98 -1.16
N VAL A 116 16.51 1.98 -0.55
CA VAL A 116 16.40 2.24 0.90
C VAL A 116 14.95 2.42 1.38
N SER A 117 14.11 3.11 0.61
CA SER A 117 12.70 3.35 0.95
C SER A 117 11.83 2.11 0.83
N GLY A 118 12.17 1.21 -0.09
CA GLY A 118 11.41 0.00 -0.38
C GLY A 118 11.83 -0.63 -1.72
N ALA A 119 11.54 -1.92 -1.86
CA ALA A 119 11.86 -2.67 -3.08
C ALA A 119 10.72 -3.61 -3.49
N ILE A 120 10.58 -3.84 -4.79
CA ILE A 120 9.77 -4.94 -5.33
C ILE A 120 10.70 -5.89 -6.07
N VAL A 121 10.64 -7.17 -5.68
CA VAL A 121 11.38 -8.26 -6.28
C VAL A 121 10.42 -9.16 -7.04
N ASP A 122 10.53 -9.21 -8.38
CA ASP A 122 9.73 -10.12 -9.22
C ASP A 122 10.47 -11.45 -9.42
N GLY A 123 9.82 -12.52 -8.94
CA GLY A 123 10.20 -13.88 -9.26
C GLY A 123 11.21 -14.50 -8.30
N PHE A 124 11.21 -14.05 -7.04
CA PHE A 124 11.87 -14.72 -5.90
C PHE A 124 10.87 -14.82 -4.73
N PRO A 125 10.84 -15.93 -3.97
CA PRO A 125 11.58 -17.18 -4.15
C PRO A 125 10.89 -18.16 -5.14
N ARG A 126 11.67 -19.08 -5.74
CA ARG A 126 11.21 -20.12 -6.68
C ARG A 126 11.46 -21.56 -6.22
N SER A 127 12.19 -21.76 -5.14
CA SER A 127 12.51 -23.07 -4.54
C SER A 127 12.43 -22.99 -3.01
N MET A 128 12.39 -24.15 -2.35
CA MET A 128 12.41 -24.23 -0.89
C MET A 128 13.70 -23.66 -0.29
N VAL A 129 14.85 -23.92 -0.92
CA VAL A 129 16.15 -23.34 -0.53
C VAL A 129 16.12 -21.81 -0.52
N GLN A 130 15.51 -21.19 -1.54
CA GLN A 130 15.36 -19.73 -1.60
C GLN A 130 14.38 -19.19 -0.54
N VAL A 131 13.32 -19.95 -0.23
CA VAL A 131 12.39 -19.66 0.87
C VAL A 131 13.13 -19.64 2.22
N GLU A 132 14.00 -20.61 2.48
CA GLU A 132 14.80 -20.63 3.71
C GLU A 132 15.79 -19.47 3.76
N CYS A 133 16.46 -19.15 2.64
CA CYS A 133 17.32 -17.96 2.55
C CYS A 133 16.55 -16.67 2.89
N LEU A 134 15.28 -16.57 2.48
CA LEU A 134 14.42 -15.43 2.80
C LEU A 134 14.10 -15.34 4.31
N LYS A 135 13.81 -16.48 4.95
CA LYS A 135 13.57 -16.56 6.40
C LYS A 135 14.81 -16.16 7.20
N HIS A 136 15.98 -16.64 6.79
CA HIS A 136 17.25 -16.28 7.42
C HIS A 136 17.60 -14.82 7.23
N LEU A 137 17.33 -14.23 6.05
CA LEU A 137 17.50 -12.80 5.82
C LEU A 137 16.67 -12.01 6.82
N PHE A 138 15.38 -12.31 6.93
CA PHE A 138 14.49 -11.62 7.86
C PHE A 138 14.98 -11.72 9.32
N THR A 139 15.45 -12.90 9.73
CA THR A 139 16.02 -13.11 11.07
C THR A 139 17.26 -12.24 11.28
N LYS A 140 18.23 -12.25 10.35
CA LYS A 140 19.44 -11.44 10.45
C LYS A 140 19.18 -9.94 10.47
N LEU A 141 18.18 -9.45 9.73
CA LEU A 141 17.81 -8.03 9.78
C LEU A 141 17.25 -7.63 11.14
N ASN A 142 16.48 -8.51 11.79
CA ASN A 142 16.02 -8.28 13.17
C ASN A 142 17.17 -8.36 14.19
N ASP A 143 18.12 -9.27 13.99
CA ASP A 143 19.33 -9.36 14.82
C ASP A 143 20.14 -8.05 14.74
N LEU A 144 20.42 -7.56 13.52
CA LEU A 144 21.12 -6.29 13.30
C LEU A 144 20.37 -5.11 13.94
N ARG A 145 19.04 -5.06 13.80
CA ARG A 145 18.22 -4.04 14.48
C ARG A 145 18.36 -4.08 16.00
N THR A 146 18.41 -5.28 16.58
CA THR A 146 18.53 -5.46 18.03
C THR A 146 19.94 -5.09 18.50
N GLU A 147 20.96 -5.57 17.80
CA GLU A 147 22.38 -5.33 18.06
C GLU A 147 22.72 -3.83 18.03
N PHE A 148 22.26 -3.11 17.02
CA PHE A 148 22.57 -1.68 16.84
C PHE A 148 21.52 -0.74 17.47
N ARG A 149 20.60 -1.25 18.29
CA ARG A 149 19.58 -0.44 18.95
C ARG A 149 20.24 0.63 19.84
N GLY A 150 20.06 1.90 19.49
CA GLY A 150 20.63 3.04 20.23
C GLY A 150 22.03 3.47 19.78
N SER A 151 22.59 2.86 18.73
CA SER A 151 23.83 3.33 18.12
C SER A 151 23.63 4.70 17.46
N THR A 152 24.66 5.56 17.53
CA THR A 152 24.64 6.85 16.83
C THR A 152 25.08 6.67 15.38
N GLY A 153 24.26 7.11 14.42
CA GLY A 153 24.59 7.09 12.98
C GLY A 153 24.19 5.83 12.22
N VAL A 154 24.08 4.66 12.86
CA VAL A 154 23.66 3.40 12.22
C VAL A 154 22.25 3.02 12.69
N ARG A 155 21.31 2.90 11.75
CA ARG A 155 19.92 2.54 12.06
C ARG A 155 19.40 1.47 11.11
N PHE A 156 19.09 0.30 11.66
CA PHE A 156 18.38 -0.75 10.94
C PHE A 156 16.88 -0.65 11.25
N PRO A 157 16.01 -0.40 10.24
CA PRO A 157 14.57 -0.37 10.45
C PRO A 157 14.03 -1.77 10.75
N LYS A 158 12.80 -1.85 11.27
CA LYS A 158 12.09 -3.12 11.36
C LYS A 158 11.80 -3.59 9.91
N PRO A 159 12.23 -4.80 9.51
CA PRO A 159 11.98 -5.30 8.16
C PRO A 159 10.50 -5.66 7.99
N HIS A 160 9.90 -5.28 6.85
CA HIS A 160 8.55 -5.67 6.46
C HIS A 160 8.60 -6.43 5.13
N PHE A 161 8.30 -7.73 5.17
CA PHE A 161 8.26 -8.58 3.98
C PHE A 161 6.81 -8.87 3.60
N HIS A 162 6.45 -8.54 2.37
CA HIS A 162 5.14 -8.79 1.78
C HIS A 162 5.27 -9.85 0.69
N ILE A 163 4.66 -11.01 0.89
CA ILE A 163 4.63 -12.09 -0.11
C ILE A 163 3.38 -11.89 -0.97
N LEU A 164 3.55 -11.47 -2.23
CA LEU A 164 2.42 -11.28 -3.14
C LEU A 164 2.36 -12.44 -4.12
N VAL A 165 1.23 -13.13 -4.21
CA VAL A 165 1.04 -14.23 -5.14
C VAL A 165 -0.13 -13.92 -6.07
N LEU A 166 0.20 -13.59 -7.32
CA LEU A 166 -0.78 -13.46 -8.40
C LEU A 166 -1.16 -14.86 -8.91
N PHE A 167 -2.38 -15.29 -8.64
CA PHE A 167 -2.88 -16.60 -9.02
C PHE A 167 -3.84 -16.54 -10.21
N VAL A 168 -3.62 -17.40 -11.19
CA VAL A 168 -4.56 -17.72 -12.28
C VAL A 168 -4.64 -19.23 -12.39
N ASP A 169 -5.78 -19.76 -12.82
CA ASP A 169 -5.90 -21.18 -13.10
C ASP A 169 -5.06 -21.59 -14.33
N GLU A 170 -4.87 -22.90 -14.49
CA GLU A 170 -4.05 -23.47 -15.56
C GLU A 170 -4.59 -23.12 -16.96
N ASN A 171 -5.91 -23.16 -17.16
CA ASN A 171 -6.50 -22.93 -18.47
C ASN A 171 -6.26 -21.48 -18.92
N GLU A 172 -6.51 -20.52 -18.01
CA GLU A 172 -6.25 -19.11 -18.27
C GLU A 172 -4.75 -18.82 -18.40
N SER A 173 -3.90 -19.45 -17.58
CA SER A 173 -2.45 -19.38 -17.71
C SER A 173 -1.96 -19.81 -19.10
N VAL A 174 -2.40 -20.98 -19.57
CA VAL A 174 -2.05 -21.51 -20.89
C VAL A 174 -2.55 -20.59 -21.98
N ARG A 175 -3.81 -20.15 -21.91
CA ARG A 175 -4.40 -19.21 -22.87
C ARG A 175 -3.59 -17.92 -22.97
N ARG A 176 -3.23 -17.30 -21.84
CA ARG A 176 -2.44 -16.05 -21.81
C ARG A 176 -1.03 -16.24 -22.35
N GLN A 177 -0.39 -17.38 -22.07
CA GLN A 177 0.94 -17.68 -22.60
C GLN A 177 0.92 -17.86 -24.12
N LEU A 178 -0.04 -18.62 -24.66
CA LEU A 178 -0.20 -18.81 -26.10
C LEU A 178 -0.50 -17.48 -26.80
N LYS A 179 -1.41 -16.68 -26.23
CA LYS A 179 -1.72 -15.34 -26.74
C LYS A 179 -0.48 -14.46 -26.80
N ARG A 180 0.32 -14.42 -25.72
CA ARG A 180 1.59 -13.69 -25.69
C ARG A 180 2.57 -14.17 -26.77
N GLY A 181 2.67 -15.48 -26.98
CA GLY A 181 3.51 -16.06 -28.02
C GLY A 181 3.10 -15.61 -29.42
N GLN A 182 1.79 -15.65 -29.70
CA GLN A 182 1.22 -15.18 -30.98
C GLN A 182 1.47 -13.69 -31.21
N GLU A 183 1.26 -12.86 -30.18
CA GLU A 183 1.49 -11.40 -30.23
C GLU A 183 2.97 -11.08 -30.48
N ALA A 184 3.90 -11.79 -29.82
CA ALA A 184 5.33 -11.60 -30.02
C ALA A 184 5.78 -11.97 -31.44
N ILE A 185 5.25 -13.06 -32.01
CA ILE A 185 5.52 -13.46 -33.39
C ILE A 185 5.00 -12.40 -34.36
N ALA A 186 3.74 -11.97 -34.20
CA ALA A 186 3.14 -10.95 -35.06
C ALA A 186 3.89 -9.60 -34.97
N GLN A 187 4.34 -9.21 -33.78
CA GLN A 187 5.18 -8.02 -33.60
C GLN A 187 6.51 -8.15 -34.34
N ASN A 188 7.16 -9.31 -34.26
CA ASN A 188 8.45 -9.54 -34.94
C ASN A 188 8.30 -9.55 -36.46
N GLU A 189 7.22 -10.13 -36.98
CA GLU A 189 6.89 -10.09 -38.41
C GLU A 189 6.60 -8.65 -38.91
N LYS A 190 6.00 -7.82 -38.06
CA LYS A 190 5.80 -6.40 -38.35
C LYS A 190 7.12 -5.63 -38.30
N ALA A 191 7.92 -5.84 -37.26
CA ALA A 191 9.24 -5.21 -37.11
C ALA A 191 10.21 -5.59 -38.25
N ALA A 192 10.11 -6.80 -38.78
CA ALA A 192 10.87 -7.23 -39.95
C ALA A 192 10.50 -6.47 -41.24
N ARG A 193 9.25 -5.99 -41.36
CA ARG A 193 8.74 -5.26 -42.53
C ARG A 193 8.93 -3.76 -42.42
N GLU A 194 8.64 -3.19 -41.26
CA GLU A 194 8.51 -1.74 -41.05
C GLU A 194 9.67 -1.17 -40.20
N GLY A 195 10.54 -2.03 -39.67
CA GLY A 195 11.49 -1.66 -38.63
C GLY A 195 10.82 -1.55 -37.24
N GLY A 196 11.55 -1.88 -36.18
CA GLY A 196 11.04 -1.78 -34.81
C GLY A 196 11.71 -2.73 -33.83
N PRO A 197 11.39 -2.63 -32.53
CA PRO A 197 11.94 -3.51 -31.50
C PRO A 197 11.35 -4.92 -31.62
N LEU A 198 12.24 -5.92 -31.55
CA LEU A 198 11.86 -7.33 -31.51
C LEU A 198 11.32 -7.70 -30.12
N ALA A 199 10.21 -8.41 -30.09
CA ALA A 199 9.68 -9.08 -28.92
C ALA A 199 10.35 -10.44 -28.70
N GLU A 200 10.55 -10.80 -27.43
CA GLU A 200 11.06 -12.12 -27.04
C GLU A 200 10.02 -13.21 -27.33
N VAL A 201 10.39 -14.20 -28.15
CA VAL A 201 9.56 -15.39 -28.38
C VAL A 201 10.05 -16.54 -27.51
N ARG A 202 9.24 -16.93 -26.53
CA ARG A 202 9.59 -18.00 -25.58
C ARG A 202 9.09 -19.34 -26.08
N LYS A 203 9.94 -20.37 -26.05
CA LYS A 203 9.56 -21.74 -26.46
C LYS A 203 8.34 -22.27 -25.70
N THR A 204 8.19 -21.89 -24.42
CA THR A 204 7.05 -22.29 -23.58
C THR A 204 5.71 -21.71 -24.03
N ASP A 205 5.72 -20.67 -24.86
CA ASP A 205 4.54 -19.92 -25.26
C ASP A 205 4.03 -20.37 -26.64
N LEU A 206 4.70 -21.34 -27.28
CA LEU A 206 4.39 -21.78 -28.64
C LEU A 206 3.40 -22.94 -28.69
N THR A 207 3.35 -23.77 -27.65
CA THR A 207 2.48 -24.95 -27.59
C THR A 207 1.79 -25.06 -26.25
N ALA A 208 0.56 -25.59 -26.27
CA ALA A 208 -0.23 -25.76 -25.05
C ALA A 208 0.50 -26.68 -24.04
N ASP A 209 1.15 -27.74 -24.52
CA ASP A 209 1.84 -28.69 -23.65
C ASP A 209 3.08 -28.08 -22.98
N ALA A 210 3.82 -27.23 -23.68
CA ALA A 210 4.94 -26.52 -23.07
C ALA A 210 4.46 -25.50 -22.01
N ALA A 211 3.35 -24.81 -22.28
CA ALA A 211 2.73 -23.88 -21.34
C ALA A 211 2.18 -24.60 -20.08
N ARG A 212 1.51 -25.75 -20.26
CA ARG A 212 1.03 -26.60 -19.15
C ARG A 212 2.18 -27.14 -18.32
N ASN A 213 3.24 -27.64 -18.96
CA ASN A 213 4.42 -28.13 -18.26
C ASN A 213 5.05 -27.02 -17.40
N ARG A 214 5.13 -25.80 -17.92
CA ARG A 214 5.63 -24.64 -17.16
C ARG A 214 4.73 -24.31 -15.96
N TYR A 215 3.41 -24.39 -16.12
CA TYR A 215 2.46 -24.19 -15.02
C TYR A 215 2.60 -25.27 -13.94
N ARG A 216 2.74 -26.54 -14.33
CA ARG A 216 2.98 -27.67 -13.42
C ARG A 216 4.26 -27.48 -12.61
N VAL A 217 5.37 -27.12 -13.26
CA VAL A 217 6.65 -26.87 -12.58
C VAL A 217 6.49 -25.75 -11.53
N PHE A 218 5.76 -24.67 -11.86
CA PHE A 218 5.47 -23.61 -10.90
C PHE A 218 4.68 -24.15 -9.69
N LYS A 219 3.63 -24.95 -9.93
CA LYS A 219 2.79 -25.49 -8.85
C LYS A 219 3.59 -26.40 -7.91
N GLU A 220 4.42 -27.28 -8.46
CA GLU A 220 5.18 -28.27 -7.71
C GLU A 220 6.39 -27.66 -6.99
N ARG A 221 7.15 -26.79 -7.66
CA ARG A 221 8.45 -26.32 -7.12
C ARG A 221 8.41 -24.96 -6.46
N THR A 222 7.41 -24.14 -6.78
CA THR A 222 7.36 -22.73 -6.33
C THR A 222 6.16 -22.46 -5.46
N TYR A 223 4.96 -22.91 -5.86
CA TYR A 223 3.74 -22.58 -5.14
C TYR A 223 3.67 -23.19 -3.74
N GLU A 224 3.98 -24.47 -3.60
CA GLU A 224 3.99 -25.15 -2.29
C GLU A 224 5.01 -24.52 -1.31
N PRO A 225 6.28 -24.26 -1.70
CA PRO A 225 7.19 -23.50 -0.84
C PRO A 225 6.71 -22.10 -0.48
N LEU A 226 6.08 -21.36 -1.40
CA LEU A 226 5.52 -20.04 -1.12
C LEU A 226 4.43 -20.09 -0.05
N GLN A 227 3.61 -21.15 -0.01
CA GLN A 227 2.58 -21.30 1.01
C GLN A 227 3.17 -21.38 2.43
N SER A 228 4.37 -21.94 2.59
CA SER A 228 5.05 -22.02 3.89
C SER A 228 5.41 -20.64 4.48
N LEU A 229 5.45 -19.59 3.65
CA LEU A 229 5.74 -18.23 4.09
C LEU A 229 4.52 -17.53 4.72
N ARG A 230 3.31 -18.09 4.53
CA ARG A 230 2.06 -17.51 5.01
C ARG A 230 2.00 -17.36 6.53
N ASP A 231 2.63 -18.27 7.24
CA ASP A 231 2.63 -18.28 8.71
C ASP A 231 3.69 -17.34 9.32
N ILE A 232 4.55 -16.77 8.48
CA ILE A 232 5.72 -15.97 8.91
C ILE A 232 5.60 -14.51 8.44
N PHE A 233 5.09 -14.28 7.23
CA PHE A 233 5.07 -12.97 6.58
C PHE A 233 3.67 -12.55 6.18
N HIS A 234 3.51 -11.25 5.89
CA HIS A 234 2.27 -10.73 5.32
C HIS A 234 2.06 -11.34 3.93
N TYR A 235 1.10 -12.26 3.82
CA TYR A 235 0.88 -13.06 2.62
C TYR A 235 -0.40 -12.63 1.91
N HIS A 236 -0.23 -12.14 0.69
CA HIS A 236 -1.27 -11.54 -0.15
C HIS A 236 -1.57 -12.48 -1.31
N PHE A 237 -2.68 -13.20 -1.24
CA PHE A 237 -3.13 -14.10 -2.31
C PHE A 237 -4.14 -13.39 -3.20
N ILE A 238 -3.74 -13.07 -4.42
CA ILE A 238 -4.52 -12.21 -5.31
C ILE A 238 -5.00 -13.02 -6.51
N ASN A 239 -6.32 -13.12 -6.66
CA ASN A 239 -6.91 -13.68 -7.87
C ASN A 239 -6.65 -12.73 -9.05
N ALA A 240 -5.82 -13.18 -9.98
CA ALA A 240 -5.40 -12.45 -11.18
C ALA A 240 -6.20 -12.85 -12.45
N GLN A 241 -7.35 -13.52 -12.29
CA GLN A 241 -8.32 -13.73 -13.38
C GLN A 241 -9.09 -12.44 -13.69
N GLY A 242 -9.58 -12.32 -14.93
CA GLY A 242 -10.31 -11.14 -15.40
C GLY A 242 -9.40 -10.10 -16.08
N SER A 243 -9.92 -8.89 -16.23
CA SER A 243 -9.24 -7.76 -16.87
C SER A 243 -8.13 -7.17 -15.98
N LEU A 244 -7.18 -6.46 -16.59
CA LEU A 244 -6.09 -5.81 -15.86
C LEU A 244 -6.62 -4.85 -14.77
N ALA A 245 -7.64 -4.05 -15.10
CA ALA A 245 -8.23 -3.10 -14.16
C ALA A 245 -8.86 -3.79 -12.94
N GLU A 246 -9.55 -4.92 -13.13
CA GLU A 246 -10.12 -5.69 -12.02
C GLU A 246 -9.03 -6.29 -11.14
N VAL A 247 -7.96 -6.81 -11.73
CA VAL A 247 -6.81 -7.34 -10.98
C VAL A 247 -6.12 -6.24 -10.18
N GLN A 248 -5.88 -5.08 -10.79
CA GLN A 248 -5.30 -3.91 -10.14
C GLN A 248 -6.18 -3.39 -8.97
N ALA A 249 -7.50 -3.38 -9.14
CA ALA A 249 -8.42 -3.04 -8.05
C ALA A 249 -8.34 -4.03 -6.87
N ARG A 250 -8.18 -5.33 -7.14
CA ARG A 250 -7.96 -6.35 -6.09
C ARG A 250 -6.61 -6.16 -5.41
N ILE A 251 -5.55 -5.84 -6.16
CA ILE A 251 -4.23 -5.50 -5.61
C ILE A 251 -4.36 -4.33 -4.64
N ILE A 252 -4.99 -3.22 -5.06
CA ILE A 252 -5.20 -2.05 -4.19
C ILE A 252 -5.96 -2.47 -2.93
N LYS A 253 -7.08 -3.19 -3.07
CA LYS A 253 -7.91 -3.59 -1.93
C LYS A 253 -7.12 -4.40 -0.89
N GLU A 254 -6.30 -5.35 -1.35
CA GLU A 254 -5.48 -6.20 -0.48
C GLU A 254 -4.38 -5.37 0.22
N LEU A 255 -3.72 -4.49 -0.53
CA LEU A 255 -2.64 -3.66 -0.03
C LEU A 255 -3.11 -2.52 0.90
N GLN A 256 -4.33 -1.99 0.71
CA GLN A 256 -4.94 -0.97 1.57
C GLN A 256 -5.29 -1.52 2.95
N TYR A 257 -5.73 -2.77 3.03
CA TYR A 257 -6.12 -3.40 4.30
C TYR A 257 -4.97 -3.47 5.32
N GLN A 258 -3.71 -3.50 4.85
CA GLN A 258 -2.53 -3.71 5.70
C GLN A 258 -1.70 -2.44 5.97
N SER A 259 -1.91 -1.33 5.24
CA SER A 259 -1.19 -0.08 5.54
C SER A 259 -1.51 0.51 6.92
N SER A 260 -2.53 0.02 7.62
CA SER A 260 -2.82 0.34 9.03
C SER A 260 -1.91 -0.38 10.05
N LEU A 261 -1.11 -1.37 9.63
CA LEU A 261 -0.31 -2.25 10.51
C LEU A 261 1.22 -2.13 10.30
N GLU A 262 1.69 -1.25 9.41
CA GLU A 262 3.11 -1.12 9.02
C GLU A 262 3.92 -0.13 9.90
N LEU A 263 3.31 0.32 11.00
CA LEU A 263 3.97 1.11 12.02
C LEU A 263 4.77 0.20 12.97
N SER A 264 5.93 0.68 13.44
CA SER A 264 6.60 -0.01 14.54
C SER A 264 5.68 0.00 15.78
N GLU A 265 5.79 -1.00 16.67
CA GLU A 265 4.93 -1.13 17.86
C GLU A 265 4.86 0.19 18.67
N ASP A 266 6.02 0.79 18.97
CA ASP A 266 6.11 2.10 19.61
C ASP A 266 5.38 3.23 18.85
N THR A 267 5.36 3.18 17.52
CA THR A 267 4.68 4.18 16.68
C THR A 267 3.18 3.91 16.57
N TYR A 268 2.79 2.63 16.51
CA TYR A 268 1.40 2.22 16.50
C TYR A 268 0.72 2.60 17.81
N ASP A 269 1.36 2.34 18.96
CA ASP A 269 0.80 2.67 20.27
C ASP A 269 0.53 4.18 20.41
N LEU A 270 1.37 5.04 19.84
CA LEU A 270 1.19 6.48 19.85
C LEU A 270 0.03 6.98 18.96
N ILE A 271 -0.25 6.29 17.85
CA ILE A 271 -1.22 6.74 16.84
C ILE A 271 -2.55 6.00 16.96
N SER A 272 -2.56 4.79 17.52
CA SER A 272 -3.76 3.94 17.69
C SER A 272 -4.94 4.57 18.43
N PRO A 273 -4.77 5.58 19.33
CA PRO A 273 -5.92 6.29 19.88
C PRO A 273 -6.70 7.13 18.86
N ILE A 274 -6.10 7.46 17.71
CA ILE A 274 -6.74 8.19 16.62
C ILE A 274 -7.41 7.16 15.69
N PRO A 275 -8.75 7.15 15.58
CA PRO A 275 -9.45 6.18 14.75
C PRO A 275 -9.18 6.43 13.25
N LEU A 276 -9.26 5.36 12.46
CA LEU A 276 -9.15 5.49 10.99
C LEU A 276 -10.32 6.33 10.46
N ALA A 277 -10.07 7.14 9.42
CA ALA A 277 -11.12 7.94 8.80
C ALA A 277 -12.32 7.08 8.33
N SER A 278 -12.06 5.85 7.87
CA SER A 278 -13.11 4.90 7.50
C SER A 278 -13.97 4.46 8.69
N GLN A 279 -13.38 4.27 9.87
CA GLN A 279 -14.09 3.94 11.11
C GLN A 279 -14.94 5.11 11.59
N ILE A 280 -14.43 6.35 11.45
CA ILE A 280 -15.19 7.57 11.77
C ILE A 280 -16.48 7.64 10.92
N VAL A 281 -16.40 7.26 9.63
CA VAL A 281 -17.54 7.34 8.71
C VAL A 281 -18.54 6.18 8.88
N GLN A 282 -18.08 4.98 9.23
CA GLN A 282 -18.88 3.75 9.21
C GLN A 282 -20.21 3.83 9.99
N HIS A 283 -20.23 4.56 11.11
CA HIS A 283 -21.42 4.76 11.95
C HIS A 283 -21.87 6.22 12.06
N ALA A 284 -21.20 7.14 11.36
CA ALA A 284 -21.42 8.58 11.50
C ALA A 284 -22.90 8.99 11.37
N ARG A 285 -23.67 8.35 10.49
CA ARG A 285 -25.10 8.65 10.30
C ARG A 285 -25.95 8.22 11.48
N GLN A 286 -25.71 7.03 12.04
CA GLN A 286 -26.46 6.54 13.20
C GLN A 286 -26.13 7.39 14.44
N ASP A 287 -24.86 7.75 14.60
CA ASP A 287 -24.42 8.61 15.70
C ASP A 287 -24.97 10.04 15.56
N LEU A 288 -25.06 10.57 14.33
CA LEU A 288 -25.67 11.87 14.08
C LEU A 288 -27.13 11.92 14.53
N VAL A 289 -27.93 10.92 14.15
CA VAL A 289 -29.35 10.86 14.55
C VAL A 289 -29.48 10.81 16.07
N ARG A 290 -28.69 9.94 16.72
CA ARG A 290 -28.69 9.83 18.18
C ARG A 290 -28.31 11.15 18.86
N ARG A 291 -27.29 11.86 18.37
CA ARG A 291 -26.90 13.18 18.91
C ARG A 291 -28.01 14.19 18.79
N LEU A 292 -28.72 14.24 17.65
CA LEU A 292 -29.85 15.15 17.45
C LEU A 292 -31.01 14.85 18.41
N ASP A 293 -31.34 13.58 18.62
CA ASP A 293 -32.35 13.17 19.62
C ASP A 293 -31.91 13.58 21.04
N ASP A 294 -30.65 13.28 21.41
CA ASP A 294 -30.08 13.67 22.71
C ASP A 294 -30.06 15.20 22.91
N TYR A 295 -29.80 15.98 21.86
CA TYR A 295 -29.85 17.44 21.91
C TYR A 295 -31.26 17.96 22.18
N ALA A 296 -32.26 17.41 21.48
CA ALA A 296 -33.65 17.78 21.66
C ALA A 296 -34.18 17.43 23.05
N GLU A 297 -33.75 16.30 23.62
CA GLU A 297 -34.17 15.85 24.96
C GLU A 297 -33.46 16.59 26.09
N ARG A 298 -32.12 16.70 26.02
CA ARG A 298 -31.31 17.12 27.17
C ARG A 298 -30.87 18.58 27.12
N ASN A 299 -30.84 19.17 25.93
CA ASN A 299 -30.31 20.52 25.69
C ASN A 299 -31.31 21.36 24.86
N ALA A 300 -32.61 21.18 25.13
CA ALA A 300 -33.71 21.71 24.32
C ALA A 300 -33.66 23.24 24.13
N GLU A 301 -33.19 23.99 25.12
CA GLU A 301 -33.09 25.45 25.02
C GLU A 301 -32.01 25.88 24.02
N THR A 302 -30.77 25.43 24.19
CA THR A 302 -29.67 25.71 23.25
C THR A 302 -30.00 25.20 21.86
N PHE A 303 -30.58 24.00 21.76
CA PHE A 303 -30.98 23.42 20.48
C PHE A 303 -32.01 24.30 19.74
N ARG A 304 -32.99 24.86 20.46
CA ARG A 304 -33.96 25.81 19.91
C ARG A 304 -33.29 27.12 19.46
N GLN A 305 -32.39 27.68 20.26
CA GLN A 305 -31.65 28.90 19.90
C GLN A 305 -30.82 28.70 18.62
N VAL A 306 -30.21 27.52 18.43
CA VAL A 306 -29.49 27.18 17.19
C VAL A 306 -30.45 27.09 16.01
N ILE A 307 -31.61 26.46 16.16
CA ILE A 307 -32.63 26.39 15.09
C ILE A 307 -33.13 27.79 14.70
N GLU A 308 -33.43 28.64 15.68
CA GLU A 308 -33.86 30.03 15.45
C GLU A 308 -32.76 30.83 14.72
N LEU A 309 -31.51 30.69 15.15
CA LEU A 309 -30.36 31.30 14.49
C LEU A 309 -30.26 30.87 13.01
N ILE A 310 -30.41 29.56 12.73
CA ILE A 310 -30.39 29.01 11.37
C ILE A 310 -31.53 29.63 10.55
N GLN A 311 -32.75 29.63 11.09
CA GLN A 311 -33.93 30.12 10.39
C GLN A 311 -33.84 31.61 10.06
N ASP A 312 -33.41 32.43 11.01
CA ASP A 312 -33.48 33.89 10.88
C ASP A 312 -32.26 34.48 10.17
N LYS A 313 -31.08 33.89 10.36
CA LYS A 313 -29.82 34.48 9.89
C LYS A 313 -29.19 33.73 8.73
N PHE A 314 -29.34 32.40 8.67
CA PHE A 314 -28.68 31.59 7.64
C PHE A 314 -29.57 31.26 6.46
N LEU A 315 -30.80 30.78 6.69
CA LEU A 315 -31.71 30.38 5.61
C LEU A 315 -31.98 31.49 4.57
N PRO A 316 -32.14 32.79 4.92
CA PRO A 316 -32.33 33.83 3.92
C PRO A 316 -31.14 33.94 2.95
N ILE A 317 -29.92 33.80 3.47
CA ILE A 317 -28.68 33.87 2.68
C ILE A 317 -28.54 32.60 1.83
N ILE A 318 -28.76 31.42 2.42
CA ILE A 318 -28.71 30.13 1.72
C ILE A 318 -29.69 30.12 0.54
N LYS A 319 -30.93 30.59 0.75
CA LYS A 319 -31.94 30.70 -0.30
C LYS A 319 -31.51 31.62 -1.43
N ALA A 320 -30.87 32.75 -1.12
CA ALA A 320 -30.31 33.65 -2.14
C ALA A 320 -29.19 33.00 -2.96
N HIS A 321 -28.48 32.03 -2.36
CA HIS A 321 -27.38 31.27 -2.97
C HIS A 321 -27.80 29.90 -3.54
N ALA A 322 -29.09 29.63 -3.68
CA ALA A 322 -29.62 28.33 -4.13
C ALA A 322 -29.11 27.89 -5.51
N ILE A 323 -28.76 28.85 -6.38
CA ILE A 323 -28.16 28.58 -7.69
C ILE A 323 -26.70 28.16 -7.56
N SER A 324 -25.91 28.89 -6.77
CA SER A 324 -24.47 28.62 -6.60
C SER A 324 -24.16 27.37 -5.80
N GLY A 325 -25.10 26.90 -4.96
CA GLY A 325 -24.87 25.78 -4.05
C GLY A 325 -23.84 26.08 -2.93
N GLN A 326 -23.48 27.36 -2.75
CA GLN A 326 -22.50 27.77 -1.75
C GLN A 326 -22.85 29.14 -1.17
N ALA A 327 -22.83 29.25 0.16
CA ALA A 327 -23.07 30.48 0.90
C ALA A 327 -21.94 30.72 1.92
N HIS A 328 -21.55 31.99 2.07
CA HIS A 328 -20.61 32.44 3.10
C HIS A 328 -21.30 33.45 4.01
N VAL A 329 -21.32 33.17 5.30
CA VAL A 329 -22.01 33.99 6.31
C VAL A 329 -20.99 34.43 7.36
N ASN A 330 -20.86 35.74 7.55
CA ASN A 330 -20.12 36.32 8.66
C ASN A 330 -21.13 36.81 9.70
N ILE A 331 -21.03 36.31 10.93
CA ILE A 331 -22.00 36.62 11.97
C ILE A 331 -21.34 36.87 13.33
N GLU A 332 -21.94 37.78 14.09
CA GLU A 332 -21.68 37.98 15.50
C GLU A 332 -22.88 37.43 16.27
N THR A 333 -22.65 36.39 17.07
CA THR A 333 -23.69 35.76 17.87
C THR A 333 -23.09 35.19 19.14
N LEU A 334 -23.82 35.33 20.25
CA LEU A 334 -23.47 34.71 21.54
C LEU A 334 -23.80 33.22 21.56
N VAL A 335 -24.67 32.74 20.65
CA VAL A 335 -25.04 31.32 20.56
C VAL A 335 -23.80 30.45 20.34
N PHE A 336 -22.86 30.88 19.50
CA PHE A 336 -21.62 30.15 19.23
C PHE A 336 -20.53 30.35 20.30
N ASP A 337 -20.78 31.10 21.38
CA ASP A 337 -19.89 31.05 22.54
C ASP A 337 -20.02 29.72 23.31
N ASP A 338 -21.11 28.97 23.12
CA ASP A 338 -21.25 27.58 23.55
C ASP A 338 -20.72 26.60 22.47
N PRO A 339 -19.65 25.82 22.75
CA PRO A 339 -19.15 24.81 21.83
C PRO A 339 -20.18 23.74 21.44
N LEU A 340 -21.14 23.44 22.33
CA LEU A 340 -22.20 22.49 22.03
C LEU A 340 -23.16 23.03 20.97
N ALA A 341 -23.44 24.33 20.98
CA ALA A 341 -24.27 24.98 19.98
C ALA A 341 -23.64 24.94 18.58
N ILE A 342 -22.30 25.02 18.49
CA ILE A 342 -21.57 24.83 17.21
C ILE A 342 -21.74 23.39 16.71
N SER A 343 -21.60 22.40 17.59
CA SER A 343 -21.82 20.99 17.24
C SER A 343 -23.25 20.74 16.75
N MET A 344 -24.25 21.25 17.49
CA MET A 344 -25.67 21.20 17.09
C MET A 344 -25.90 21.83 15.72
N PHE A 345 -25.29 22.99 15.46
CA PHE A 345 -25.40 23.69 14.18
C PHE A 345 -24.87 22.84 13.02
N ILE A 346 -23.67 22.26 13.17
CA ILE A 346 -23.06 21.40 12.16
C ILE A 346 -23.89 20.13 11.94
N ASP A 347 -24.38 19.51 13.01
CA ASP A 347 -25.19 18.30 12.95
C ASP A 347 -26.56 18.54 12.28
N ILE A 348 -27.25 19.64 12.61
CA ILE A 348 -28.51 20.02 11.95
C ILE A 348 -28.30 20.24 10.45
N PHE A 349 -27.25 20.98 10.07
CA PHE A 349 -26.95 21.20 8.65
C PHE A 349 -26.60 19.89 7.94
N SER A 350 -25.81 19.02 8.57
CA SER A 350 -25.41 17.72 8.00
C SER A 350 -26.63 16.80 7.80
N GLU A 351 -27.56 16.76 8.75
CA GLU A 351 -28.81 15.98 8.62
C GLU A 351 -29.69 16.53 7.50
N ARG A 352 -29.75 17.86 7.36
CA ARG A 352 -30.53 18.55 6.33
C ARG A 352 -29.89 18.56 4.94
N GLY A 353 -28.76 17.89 4.75
CA GLY A 353 -28.09 17.74 3.45
C GLY A 353 -27.16 18.90 3.08
N PHE A 354 -26.71 19.68 4.05
CA PHE A 354 -25.73 20.74 3.85
C PHE A 354 -24.39 20.37 4.46
N HIS A 355 -23.31 20.94 3.93
CA HIS A 355 -21.97 20.86 4.50
C HIS A 355 -21.61 22.21 5.11
N ALA A 356 -21.54 22.28 6.44
CA ALA A 356 -21.21 23.49 7.17
C ALA A 356 -19.80 23.41 7.78
N VAL A 357 -19.03 24.50 7.64
CA VAL A 357 -17.74 24.72 8.29
C VAL A 357 -17.83 26.04 9.06
N VAL A 358 -17.42 26.04 10.32
CA VAL A 358 -17.51 27.20 11.22
C VAL A 358 -16.12 27.56 11.73
N ASP A 359 -15.67 28.79 11.44
CA ASP A 359 -14.37 29.32 11.85
C ASP A 359 -14.55 30.54 12.77
N GLN A 360 -13.82 30.57 13.89
CA GLN A 360 -13.77 31.74 14.77
C GLN A 360 -12.65 32.69 14.35
N HIS A 361 -13.00 33.93 14.01
CA HIS A 361 -12.03 35.01 13.82
C HIS A 361 -12.08 36.00 14.99
N ARG A 362 -10.91 36.35 15.52
CA ARG A 362 -10.73 37.39 16.53
C ARG A 362 -10.08 38.59 15.87
N ILE A 363 -10.77 39.72 15.87
CA ILE A 363 -10.31 40.97 15.28
C ILE A 363 -10.08 41.96 16.40
N GLU A 364 -8.86 42.48 16.55
CA GLU A 364 -8.59 43.58 17.47
C GLU A 364 -9.06 44.90 16.86
N ILE A 365 -9.95 45.59 17.56
CA ILE A 365 -10.49 46.88 17.15
C ILE A 365 -9.93 47.94 18.10
N PRO A 366 -9.18 48.93 17.58
CA PRO A 366 -8.76 50.09 18.37
C PRO A 366 -9.96 50.85 18.92
N GLU A 367 -9.99 51.09 20.24
CA GLU A 367 -11.04 51.89 20.88
C GLU A 367 -10.53 53.26 21.31
N THR A 368 -9.36 53.32 21.93
CA THR A 368 -8.85 54.57 22.51
C THR A 368 -7.33 54.56 22.52
N ILE A 369 -6.73 55.73 22.35
CA ILE A 369 -5.29 55.92 22.49
C ILE A 369 -5.03 56.59 23.84
N VAL A 370 -4.18 56.00 24.67
CA VAL A 370 -3.80 56.56 25.96
C VAL A 370 -2.95 57.81 25.72
N ALA A 371 -3.50 58.97 26.08
CA ALA A 371 -2.87 60.27 25.92
C ALA A 371 -1.47 60.29 26.58
N GLY A 372 -0.48 60.82 25.86
CA GLY A 372 0.91 60.93 26.31
C GLY A 372 1.76 59.66 26.21
N THR A 373 1.17 58.47 25.97
CA THR A 373 1.94 57.21 25.86
C THR A 373 1.90 56.58 24.46
N GLY A 374 0.97 56.97 23.59
CA GLY A 374 0.77 56.37 22.27
C GLY A 374 0.22 54.94 22.30
N LYS A 375 -0.11 54.40 23.49
CA LYS A 375 -0.63 53.04 23.63
C LYS A 375 -2.07 52.97 23.14
N VAL A 376 -2.35 52.07 22.20
CA VAL A 376 -3.70 51.78 21.70
C VAL A 376 -4.36 50.74 22.61
N ILE A 377 -5.49 51.09 23.19
CA ILE A 377 -6.41 50.16 23.85
C ILE A 377 -7.29 49.56 22.77
N THR A 378 -7.25 48.25 22.64
CA THR A 378 -8.06 47.47 21.68
C THR A 378 -9.13 46.68 22.42
N ARG A 379 -10.28 46.49 21.78
CA ARG A 379 -11.24 45.44 22.15
C ARG A 379 -11.17 44.30 21.15
N VAL A 380 -11.42 43.08 21.63
CA VAL A 380 -11.50 41.90 20.75
C VAL A 380 -12.93 41.76 20.25
N LYS A 381 -13.10 41.84 18.93
CA LYS A 381 -14.34 41.51 18.23
C LYS A 381 -14.30 40.06 17.75
N LYS A 382 -15.20 39.22 18.26
CA LYS A 382 -15.37 37.83 17.79
C LYS A 382 -16.33 37.83 16.60
N VAL A 383 -15.87 37.32 15.46
CA VAL A 383 -16.68 37.14 14.25
C VAL A 383 -16.60 35.69 13.82
N TRP A 384 -17.74 35.06 13.60
CA TRP A 384 -17.83 33.69 13.10
C TRP A 384 -17.97 33.70 11.59
N ARG A 385 -17.06 33.04 10.89
CA ARG A 385 -17.15 32.81 9.45
C ARG A 385 -17.69 31.42 9.22
N VAL A 386 -18.81 31.33 8.53
CA VAL A 386 -19.47 30.07 8.25
C VAL A 386 -19.53 29.86 6.75
N SER A 387 -18.99 28.74 6.29
CA SER A 387 -19.07 28.32 4.89
C SER A 387 -20.05 27.16 4.79
N ILE A 388 -21.05 27.30 3.91
CA ILE A 388 -22.11 26.31 3.73
C ILE A 388 -22.12 25.90 2.26
N ARG A 389 -22.05 24.59 1.99
CA ARG A 389 -22.17 24.02 0.65
C ARG A 389 -23.35 23.05 0.58
N PHE A 390 -24.02 23.01 -0.56
CA PHE A 390 -25.16 22.14 -0.82
C PHE A 390 -25.38 21.99 -2.33
N GLU A 391 -26.25 21.08 -2.75
CA GLU A 391 -26.57 20.88 -4.16
C GLU A 391 -27.30 22.10 -4.73
N GLY A 392 -26.64 22.79 -5.68
CA GLY A 392 -27.19 23.98 -6.34
C GLY A 392 -28.14 23.64 -7.49
N SER A 393 -29.04 24.57 -7.82
CA SER A 393 -29.97 24.40 -8.94
C SER A 393 -29.34 24.82 -10.28
N GLU A 394 -29.41 23.95 -11.28
CA GLU A 394 -28.99 24.26 -12.65
C GLU A 394 -29.97 25.25 -13.32
N ILE A 395 -29.45 26.39 -13.78
CA ILE A 395 -30.25 27.44 -14.44
C ILE A 395 -30.71 27.01 -15.85
N ARG A 396 -30.01 26.09 -16.51
CA ARG A 396 -30.30 25.67 -17.89
C ARG A 396 -30.30 24.15 -18.03
N ARG A 397 -31.49 23.54 -18.02
CA ARG A 397 -31.71 22.27 -18.72
C ARG A 397 -31.89 22.56 -20.21
N GLY A 398 -30.80 22.55 -20.97
CA GLY A 398 -30.85 22.67 -22.42
C GLY A 398 -29.50 22.88 -23.09
N GLY A 399 -28.94 21.79 -23.63
CA GLY A 399 -28.04 21.82 -24.80
C GLY A 399 -26.57 21.47 -24.56
N ALA A 400 -26.26 20.18 -24.43
CA ALA A 400 -25.26 19.42 -25.20
C ALA A 400 -25.39 17.93 -24.87
#